data_AF-A0AA50YM91-F1
#
_entry.id   AF-A0AA50YM91-F1
#
_cell.length_a   1.000
_cell.length_b   1.000
_cell.length_c   1.000
_cell.angle_alpha   90.00
_cell.angle_beta   90.00
_cell.angle_gamma   90.00
#
_symmetry.space_group_name_H-M   'P 1'
#
loop_
_entity.id
_entity.type
_entity.pdbx_description
1 polymer ?
#
loop_
_entity_poly.entity_id
_entity_poly.type
_entity_poly.pdbx_seq_one_letter_code
_entity_poly.pdbx_strand_id
1 'polypeptide(L)'
;TEKDKFVDIINAKFLASLAAPGEPVGLLAAQSIGEPSTQMTLNTFHFAGRGDMNVTLGIPRLREILMTASAKLKTPNMDIPFYPNIPDLNKAAERLRRKMNRVTVADVLEKIDVQCQIETSPDRQLKVTMRFAFLPYSQYKTQYAVKPPQVIRHMQKKFFQEMIAVIRKYAKATCGVMWAAEKE
;
A
#
# COMPACT_ATOMS: atom_id res chain seq x y z
N THR A 1 39.22 15.22 44.49
CA THR A 1 38.65 13.86 44.64
C THR A 1 39.06 13.02 43.44
N GLU A 2 39.12 11.68 43.51
CA GLU A 2 39.41 10.83 42.33
C GLU A 2 38.44 11.08 41.16
N LYS A 3 37.20 11.47 41.48
CA LYS A 3 36.20 11.91 40.49
C LYS A 3 36.64 13.12 39.67
N ASP A 4 37.27 14.11 40.29
CA ASP A 4 37.70 15.33 39.59
C ASP A 4 38.83 15.01 38.61
N LYS A 5 39.80 14.19 39.03
CA LYS A 5 40.86 13.68 38.15
C LYS A 5 40.31 12.86 36.99
N PHE A 6 39.27 12.06 37.22
CA PHE A 6 38.61 11.30 36.16
C PHE A 6 37.92 12.22 35.14
N VAL A 7 37.21 13.25 35.61
CA VAL A 7 36.57 14.25 34.74
C VAL A 7 37.63 14.99 33.92
N ASP A 8 38.76 15.38 34.52
CA ASP A 8 39.86 16.05 33.82
C ASP A 8 40.46 15.17 32.71
N ILE A 9 40.65 13.87 32.97
CA ILE A 9 41.15 12.92 31.97
C ILE A 9 40.13 12.73 30.82
N ILE A 10 38.84 12.63 31.14
CA ILE A 10 37.78 12.52 30.11
C ILE A 10 37.72 13.78 29.25
N ASN A 11 37.84 14.97 29.86
CA ASN A 11 37.88 16.24 29.14
C ASN A 11 39.09 16.32 28.22
N ALA A 12 40.28 15.92 28.70
CA ALA A 12 41.48 15.85 27.89
C ALA A 12 41.33 14.88 26.70
N LYS A 13 40.75 13.70 26.94
CA LYS A 13 40.48 12.71 25.87
C LYS A 13 39.47 13.24 24.86
N PHE A 14 38.42 13.93 25.30
CA PHE A 14 37.43 14.54 24.41
C PHE A 14 38.10 15.58 23.49
N LEU A 15 38.90 16.49 24.06
CA LEU A 15 39.62 17.50 23.29
C LEU A 15 40.59 16.87 22.28
N ALA A 16 41.27 15.79 22.65
CA ALA A 16 42.17 15.06 21.77
C ALA A 16 41.45 14.24 20.68
N SER A 17 40.14 14.00 20.81
CA SER A 17 39.34 13.21 19.86
C SER A 17 38.53 14.07 18.89
N LEU A 18 38.74 15.39 18.90
CA LEU A 18 38.09 16.30 17.96
C LEU A 18 38.67 16.12 16.56
N ALA A 19 37.81 16.23 15.54
CA ALA A 19 38.24 16.18 14.16
C ALA A 19 39.19 17.36 13.84
N ALA A 20 40.21 17.09 13.04
CA ALA A 20 41.18 18.12 12.67
C ALA A 20 40.56 19.15 11.71
N PRO A 21 40.84 20.45 11.87
CA PRO A 21 40.41 21.45 10.90
C PRO A 21 40.97 21.14 9.50
N GLY A 22 40.11 21.19 8.48
CA GLY A 22 40.49 20.90 7.09
C GLY A 22 40.39 19.43 6.66
N GLU A 23 39.94 18.54 7.54
CA GLU A 23 39.68 17.14 7.19
C GLU A 23 38.58 17.02 6.11
N PRO A 24 38.77 16.23 5.04
CA PRO A 24 37.82 16.11 3.94
C PRO A 24 36.62 15.21 4.29
N VAL A 25 35.83 15.62 5.29
CA VAL A 25 34.70 14.86 5.85
C VAL A 25 33.63 14.50 4.81
N GLY A 26 33.46 15.31 3.77
CA GLY A 26 32.52 15.03 2.67
C GLY A 26 32.91 13.79 1.85
N LEU A 27 34.20 13.63 1.55
CA LEU A 27 34.71 12.47 0.81
C LEU A 27 34.65 11.21 1.67
N LEU A 28 35.04 11.33 2.94
CA LEU A 28 34.98 10.24 3.92
C LEU A 28 33.54 9.75 4.13
N ALA A 29 32.57 10.66 4.25
CA ALA A 29 31.16 10.32 4.38
C ALA A 29 30.61 9.63 3.12
N ALA A 30 30.99 10.12 1.92
CA ALA A 30 30.58 9.50 0.67
C ALA A 30 31.12 8.06 0.53
N GLN A 31 32.38 7.82 0.86
CA GLN A 31 32.98 6.48 0.87
C GLN A 31 32.34 5.56 1.91
N SER A 32 32.11 6.09 3.12
CA SER A 32 31.50 5.37 4.23
C SER A 32 30.08 4.89 3.95
N ILE A 33 29.37 5.52 3.01
CA ILE A 33 28.08 5.02 2.51
C ILE A 33 28.29 4.13 1.27
N GLY A 34 29.10 4.58 0.31
CA GLY A 34 29.25 3.95 -1.00
C GLY A 34 29.86 2.55 -0.94
N GLU A 35 30.93 2.35 -0.16
CA GLU A 35 31.62 1.07 -0.04
C GLU A 35 30.72 -0.03 0.55
N PRO A 36 30.10 0.13 1.74
CA PRO A 36 29.23 -0.91 2.31
C PRO A 36 27.93 -1.11 1.50
N SER A 37 27.48 -0.09 0.75
CA SER A 37 26.27 -0.23 -0.10
C SER A 37 26.40 -1.33 -1.14
N THR A 38 27.62 -1.58 -1.64
CA THR A 38 27.88 -2.68 -2.58
C THR A 38 27.59 -4.04 -1.94
N GLN A 39 27.98 -4.23 -0.67
CA GLN A 39 27.76 -5.46 0.11
C GLN A 39 26.29 -5.67 0.47
N MET A 40 25.52 -4.58 0.67
CA MET A 40 24.08 -4.68 0.96
C MET A 40 23.30 -5.38 -0.15
N THR A 41 23.76 -5.30 -1.41
CA THR A 41 23.07 -5.90 -2.56
C THR A 41 22.90 -7.40 -2.42
N LEU A 42 23.92 -8.11 -1.92
CA LEU A 42 23.88 -9.56 -1.72
C LEU A 42 23.10 -9.95 -0.45
N ASN A 43 23.23 -9.18 0.63
CA ASN A 43 22.51 -9.45 1.88
C ASN A 43 20.99 -9.25 1.78
N THR A 44 20.53 -8.37 0.87
CA THR A 44 19.10 -8.06 0.71
C THR A 44 18.30 -9.25 0.15
N PHE A 45 18.89 -10.10 -0.68
CA PHE A 45 18.21 -11.28 -1.24
C PHE A 45 17.89 -12.35 -0.20
N HIS A 46 18.75 -12.53 0.81
CA HIS A 46 18.52 -13.50 1.88
C HIS A 46 17.40 -13.07 2.84
N PHE A 47 17.24 -11.77 3.08
CA PHE A 47 16.12 -11.23 3.87
C PHE A 47 14.83 -11.15 3.07
N ALA A 48 14.88 -10.83 1.77
CA ALA A 48 13.70 -10.82 0.88
C ALA A 48 13.08 -12.21 0.69
N GLY A 49 13.86 -13.30 0.88
CA GLY A 49 13.38 -14.68 0.82
C GLY A 49 12.55 -15.13 2.04
N ARG A 50 12.56 -14.37 3.15
CA ARG A 50 11.55 -14.50 4.23
C ARG A 50 10.46 -13.48 3.93
N GLY A 51 9.37 -13.93 3.31
CA GLY A 51 8.35 -13.13 2.62
C GLY A 51 7.53 -12.11 3.43
N ASP A 52 8.06 -11.54 4.51
CA ASP A 52 7.32 -10.65 5.41
C ASP A 52 7.49 -9.16 5.12
N MET A 53 8.42 -8.73 4.25
CA MET A 53 8.63 -7.31 3.98
C MET A 53 8.84 -7.01 2.50
N ASN A 54 7.75 -6.67 1.81
CA ASN A 54 7.77 -6.14 0.44
C ASN A 54 8.22 -4.67 0.42
N VAL A 55 9.32 -4.36 1.11
CA VAL A 55 9.91 -3.02 1.24
C VAL A 55 11.07 -2.92 0.26
N THR A 56 11.21 -1.82 -0.47
CA THR A 56 12.43 -1.53 -1.22
C THR A 56 13.61 -1.49 -0.25
N LEU A 57 14.53 -2.44 -0.34
CA LEU A 57 15.72 -2.56 0.51
C LEU A 57 17.01 -2.45 -0.33
N GLY A 58 18.12 -2.16 0.35
CA GLY A 58 19.46 -2.11 -0.27
C GLY A 58 19.69 -0.90 -1.20
N ILE A 59 20.46 -1.11 -2.27
CA ILE A 59 20.83 -0.07 -3.25
C ILE A 59 19.60 0.62 -3.89
N PRO A 60 18.52 -0.09 -4.29
CA PRO A 60 17.34 0.56 -4.84
C PRO A 60 16.75 1.63 -3.92
N ARG A 61 16.71 1.38 -2.60
CA ARG A 61 16.22 2.35 -1.62
C ARG A 61 17.15 3.53 -1.43
N LEU A 62 18.46 3.27 -1.37
CA LEU A 62 19.47 4.33 -1.31
C LEU A 62 19.41 5.26 -2.52
N ARG A 63 19.22 4.71 -3.72
CA ARG A 63 19.04 5.50 -4.95
C ARG A 63 17.80 6.39 -4.86
N GLU A 64 16.67 5.86 -4.41
CA GLU A 64 15.44 6.65 -4.26
C GLU A 64 15.61 7.84 -3.30
N ILE A 65 16.34 7.64 -2.19
CA ILE A 65 16.55 8.67 -1.16
C ILE A 65 17.61 9.69 -1.61
N LEU A 66 18.79 9.24 -2.03
CA LEU A 66 19.96 10.10 -2.23
C LEU A 66 20.13 10.61 -3.67
N MET A 67 19.88 9.77 -4.66
CA MET A 67 20.19 10.09 -6.06
C MET A 67 19.03 10.78 -6.77
N THR A 68 17.82 10.24 -6.60
CA THR A 68 16.64 10.70 -7.32
C THR A 68 15.76 11.63 -6.50
N ALA A 69 15.84 11.56 -5.16
CA ALA A 69 14.95 12.26 -4.23
C ALA A 69 13.48 12.15 -4.68
N SER A 70 13.04 10.92 -4.96
CA SER A 70 11.77 10.69 -5.66
C SER A 70 10.58 11.16 -4.82
N ALA A 71 9.75 12.04 -5.39
CA ALA A 71 8.49 12.46 -4.78
C ALA A 71 7.46 11.31 -4.66
N LYS A 72 7.59 10.27 -5.50
CA LYS A 72 6.73 9.08 -5.49
C LYS A 72 7.59 7.85 -5.23
N LEU A 73 7.60 7.41 -3.96
CA LEU A 73 8.30 6.20 -3.55
C LEU A 73 7.56 4.96 -4.07
N LYS A 74 8.29 3.89 -4.38
CA LYS A 74 7.69 2.63 -4.86
C LYS A 74 6.88 1.92 -3.76
N THR A 75 7.42 1.87 -2.54
CA THR A 75 6.78 1.23 -1.39
C THR A 75 6.72 2.22 -0.22
N PRO A 76 5.81 3.21 -0.24
CA PRO A 76 5.66 4.14 0.87
C PRO A 76 5.10 3.42 2.10
N ASN A 77 5.68 3.67 3.27
CA ASN A 77 5.20 3.19 4.57
C ASN A 77 4.95 4.35 5.53
N MET A 78 4.12 4.11 6.55
CA MET A 78 3.81 5.08 7.59
C MET A 78 3.63 4.36 8.92
N ASP A 79 4.38 4.78 9.93
CA ASP A 79 4.25 4.28 11.30
C ASP A 79 3.30 5.20 12.08
N ILE A 80 2.31 4.60 12.75
CA ILE A 80 1.27 5.34 13.49
C ILE A 80 1.44 5.01 14.98
N PRO A 81 2.06 5.91 15.78
CA PRO A 81 2.22 5.69 17.21
C PRO A 81 0.88 5.86 17.94
N PHE A 82 0.69 5.06 18.98
CA PHE A 82 -0.47 5.15 19.87
C PHE A 82 -0.12 5.93 21.14
N TYR A 83 -1.10 6.61 21.73
CA TYR A 83 -0.92 7.26 23.02
C TYR A 83 -0.66 6.23 24.13
N PRO A 84 0.18 6.56 25.13
CA PRO A 84 0.61 5.61 26.15
C PRO A 84 -0.51 5.11 27.10
N ASN A 85 -1.61 5.85 27.24
CA ASN A 85 -2.67 5.56 28.21
C ASN A 85 -3.93 4.92 27.59
N ILE A 86 -3.80 4.17 26.48
CA ILE A 86 -4.94 3.51 25.85
C ILE A 86 -5.19 2.15 26.51
N PRO A 87 -6.38 1.91 27.11
CA PRO A 87 -6.74 0.58 27.60
C PRO A 87 -6.85 -0.40 26.42
N ASP A 88 -6.27 -1.59 26.56
CA ASP A 88 -6.22 -2.64 25.54
C ASP A 88 -5.68 -2.18 24.17
N LEU A 89 -4.40 -1.80 24.12
CA LEU A 89 -3.70 -1.36 22.90
C LEU A 89 -3.93 -2.30 21.70
N ASN A 90 -3.82 -3.62 21.89
CA ASN A 90 -4.02 -4.60 20.81
C ASN A 90 -5.41 -4.52 20.17
N LYS A 91 -6.45 -4.30 20.99
CA LYS A 91 -7.83 -4.19 20.52
C LYS A 91 -8.06 -2.86 19.81
N ALA A 92 -7.46 -1.78 20.31
CA ALA A 92 -7.50 -0.47 19.67
C ALA A 92 -6.77 -0.49 18.31
N ALA A 93 -5.59 -1.12 18.25
CA ALA A 93 -4.81 -1.29 17.04
C ALA A 93 -5.57 -2.10 15.97
N GLU A 94 -6.17 -3.22 16.37
CA GLU A 94 -6.95 -4.06 15.45
C GLU A 94 -8.21 -3.33 14.92
N ARG A 95 -8.88 -2.54 15.76
CA ARG A 95 -9.99 -1.68 15.31
C ARG A 95 -9.53 -0.63 14.30
N LEU A 96 -8.39 0.01 14.54
CA LEU A 96 -7.82 1.00 13.63
C LEU A 96 -7.44 0.34 12.29
N ARG A 97 -6.77 -0.82 12.35
CA ARG A 97 -6.39 -1.62 11.19
C ARG A 97 -7.59 -1.92 10.30
N ARG A 98 -8.69 -2.43 10.85
CA ARG A 98 -9.91 -2.73 10.09
C ARG A 98 -10.56 -1.49 9.46
N LYS A 99 -10.43 -0.33 10.10
CA LYS A 99 -11.01 0.93 9.62
C LYS A 99 -10.16 1.58 8.52
N MET A 100 -8.84 1.45 8.60
CA MET A 100 -7.90 1.98 7.61
C MET A 100 -7.72 1.05 6.42
N ASN A 101 -8.00 -0.25 6.56
CA ASN A 101 -7.86 -1.18 5.47
C ASN A 101 -8.82 -0.84 4.33
N ARG A 102 -8.26 -0.64 3.12
CA ARG A 102 -9.06 -0.40 1.92
C ARG A 102 -9.76 -1.69 1.54
N VAL A 103 -11.06 -1.59 1.29
CA VAL A 103 -11.88 -2.71 0.84
C VAL A 103 -12.32 -2.44 -0.59
N THR A 104 -12.11 -3.42 -1.45
CA THR A 104 -12.60 -3.42 -2.83
C THR A 104 -13.84 -4.29 -2.95
N VAL A 105 -14.59 -4.14 -4.04
CA VAL A 105 -15.77 -4.99 -4.29
C VAL A 105 -15.37 -6.46 -4.39
N ALA A 106 -14.20 -6.77 -4.95
CA ALA A 106 -13.68 -8.12 -5.08
C ALA A 106 -13.50 -8.81 -3.71
N ASP A 107 -13.09 -8.07 -2.68
CA ASP A 107 -12.83 -8.62 -1.34
C ASP A 107 -14.10 -9.12 -0.62
N VAL A 108 -15.28 -8.66 -1.05
CA VAL A 108 -16.58 -9.01 -0.46
C VAL A 108 -17.46 -9.82 -1.42
N LEU A 109 -16.97 -10.12 -2.61
CA LEU A 109 -17.70 -10.80 -3.67
C LEU A 109 -17.38 -12.29 -3.65
N GLU A 110 -18.40 -13.12 -3.66
CA GLU A 110 -18.26 -14.58 -3.72
C GLU A 110 -18.12 -15.02 -5.18
N LYS A 111 -19.05 -14.60 -6.03
CA LYS A 111 -19.04 -14.92 -7.46
C LYS A 111 -19.90 -13.95 -8.26
N ILE A 112 -19.67 -13.96 -9.57
CA ILE A 112 -20.53 -13.27 -10.55
C ILE A 112 -21.02 -14.33 -11.54
N ASP A 113 -22.33 -14.54 -11.57
CA ASP A 113 -22.96 -15.38 -12.58
C ASP A 113 -23.39 -14.47 -13.74
N VAL A 114 -22.86 -14.72 -14.95
CA VAL A 114 -23.18 -13.94 -16.16
C VAL A 114 -23.94 -14.82 -17.13
N GLN A 115 -25.15 -14.38 -17.50
CA GLN A 115 -25.99 -15.06 -18.47
C GLN A 115 -26.20 -14.16 -19.68
N CYS A 116 -25.87 -14.68 -20.87
CA CYS A 116 -26.04 -13.97 -22.14
C CYS A 116 -27.14 -14.65 -22.95
N GLN A 117 -28.14 -13.88 -23.38
CA GLN A 117 -29.24 -14.33 -24.22
C GLN A 117 -29.37 -13.40 -25.41
N ILE A 118 -29.55 -13.96 -26.61
CA ILE A 118 -29.85 -13.17 -27.80
C ILE A 118 -31.37 -13.14 -27.94
N GLU A 119 -31.95 -11.96 -27.79
CA GLU A 119 -33.36 -11.71 -28.07
C GLU A 119 -33.45 -11.18 -29.50
N THR A 120 -34.21 -11.85 -30.37
CA THR A 120 -34.29 -11.54 -31.81
C THR A 120 -35.52 -10.70 -32.18
N SER A 121 -36.52 -10.62 -31.29
CA SER A 121 -37.75 -9.83 -31.48
C SER A 121 -38.06 -9.03 -30.20
N PRO A 122 -38.47 -7.74 -30.29
CA PRO A 122 -38.77 -6.97 -31.50
C PRO A 122 -37.54 -6.43 -32.24
N ASP A 123 -36.42 -6.20 -31.55
CA ASP A 123 -35.12 -5.86 -32.13
C ASP A 123 -34.07 -6.89 -31.72
N ARG A 124 -33.07 -7.14 -32.57
CA ARG A 124 -31.98 -8.05 -32.25
C ARG A 124 -31.07 -7.44 -31.19
N GLN A 125 -31.19 -7.90 -29.95
CA GLN A 125 -30.42 -7.42 -28.80
C GLN A 125 -29.69 -8.56 -28.09
N LEU A 126 -28.52 -8.26 -27.52
CA LEU A 126 -27.81 -9.16 -26.62
C LEU A 126 -28.14 -8.75 -25.19
N LYS A 127 -29.00 -9.53 -24.55
CA LYS A 127 -29.34 -9.37 -23.14
C LYS A 127 -28.29 -10.04 -22.26
N VAL A 128 -27.65 -9.26 -21.40
CA VAL A 128 -26.63 -9.75 -20.47
C VAL A 128 -27.11 -9.54 -19.04
N THR A 129 -27.48 -10.62 -18.37
CA THR A 129 -27.89 -10.62 -16.97
C THR A 129 -26.70 -10.96 -16.09
N MET A 130 -26.26 -10.02 -15.25
CA MET A 130 -25.15 -10.22 -14.31
C MET A 130 -25.70 -10.31 -12.87
N ARG A 131 -25.48 -11.44 -12.21
CA ARG A 131 -25.85 -11.66 -10.81
C ARG A 131 -24.59 -11.66 -9.93
N PHE A 132 -24.50 -10.67 -9.07
CA PHE A 132 -23.41 -10.53 -8.09
C PHE A 132 -23.81 -11.22 -6.79
N ALA A 133 -23.12 -12.31 -6.44
CA ALA A 133 -23.27 -12.98 -5.15
C ALA A 133 -22.20 -12.46 -4.20
N PHE A 134 -22.63 -11.90 -3.06
CA PHE A 134 -21.73 -11.37 -2.03
C PHE A 134 -21.57 -12.36 -0.89
N LEU A 135 -20.38 -12.36 -0.29
CA LEU A 135 -20.10 -13.17 0.89
C LEU A 135 -21.03 -12.78 2.06
N PRO A 136 -21.44 -13.73 2.92
CA PRO A 136 -22.13 -13.41 4.16
C PRO A 136 -21.31 -12.49 5.08
N TYR A 137 -21.97 -11.55 5.75
CA TYR A 137 -21.31 -10.59 6.66
C TYR A 137 -20.48 -11.25 7.76
N SER A 138 -20.86 -12.46 8.20
CA SER A 138 -20.12 -13.23 9.20
C SER A 138 -18.70 -13.56 8.79
N GLN A 139 -18.42 -13.69 7.49
CA GLN A 139 -17.12 -14.13 6.97
C GLN A 139 -16.10 -13.00 6.90
N TYR A 140 -16.54 -11.76 6.64
CA TYR A 140 -15.62 -10.64 6.44
C TYR A 140 -15.65 -9.56 7.53
N LYS A 141 -16.60 -9.60 8.48
CA LYS A 141 -16.69 -8.65 9.62
C LYS A 141 -15.43 -8.58 10.49
N THR A 142 -14.61 -9.64 10.47
CA THR A 142 -13.36 -9.73 11.24
C THR A 142 -12.20 -9.04 10.53
N GLN A 143 -12.24 -8.94 9.20
CA GLN A 143 -11.14 -8.36 8.42
C GLN A 143 -11.44 -6.92 7.99
N TYR A 144 -12.71 -6.61 7.74
CA TYR A 144 -13.15 -5.35 7.17
C TYR A 144 -14.19 -4.67 8.06
N ALA A 145 -14.13 -3.33 8.14
CA ALA A 145 -15.11 -2.52 8.88
C ALA A 145 -16.39 -2.20 8.09
N VAL A 146 -16.52 -2.70 6.85
CA VAL A 146 -17.62 -2.38 5.92
C VAL A 146 -18.87 -3.20 6.26
N LYS A 147 -20.05 -2.58 6.16
CA LYS A 147 -21.35 -3.24 6.35
C LYS A 147 -22.06 -3.52 5.00
N PRO A 148 -22.93 -4.53 4.90
CA PRO A 148 -23.64 -4.83 3.65
C PRO A 148 -24.37 -3.64 3.00
N PRO A 149 -25.07 -2.75 3.73
CA PRO A 149 -25.71 -1.57 3.13
C PRO A 149 -24.72 -0.60 2.47
N GLN A 150 -23.49 -0.52 3.00
CA GLN A 150 -22.43 0.32 2.42
C GLN A 150 -21.90 -0.29 1.11
N VAL A 151 -21.78 -1.62 1.05
CA VAL A 151 -21.41 -2.34 -0.18
C VAL A 151 -22.44 -2.08 -1.27
N ILE A 152 -23.73 -2.28 -0.97
CA ILE A 152 -24.81 -2.04 -1.93
C ILE A 152 -24.84 -0.58 -2.39
N ARG A 153 -24.69 0.37 -1.46
CA ARG A 153 -24.61 1.80 -1.81
C ARG A 153 -23.42 2.12 -2.72
N HIS A 154 -22.27 1.49 -2.49
CA HIS A 154 -21.09 1.65 -3.35
C HIS A 154 -21.30 1.02 -4.73
N MET A 155 -21.92 -0.16 -4.78
CA MET A 155 -22.29 -0.83 -6.03
C MET A 155 -23.17 0.07 -6.90
N GLN A 156 -24.25 0.60 -6.32
CA GLN A 156 -25.21 1.46 -7.00
C GLN A 156 -24.60 2.79 -7.45
N LYS A 157 -23.86 3.49 -6.57
CA LYS A 157 -23.41 4.85 -6.85
C LYS A 157 -22.13 4.94 -7.67
N LYS A 158 -21.24 3.95 -7.59
CA LYS A 158 -19.91 4.04 -8.18
C LYS A 158 -19.59 2.87 -9.10
N PHE A 159 -19.69 1.65 -8.59
CA PHE A 159 -19.27 0.47 -9.35
C PHE A 159 -20.01 0.30 -10.68
N PHE A 160 -21.35 0.34 -10.67
CA PHE A 160 -22.12 0.18 -11.91
C PHE A 160 -21.90 1.32 -12.89
N GLN A 161 -21.67 2.55 -12.41
CA GLN A 161 -21.35 3.68 -13.28
C GLN A 161 -20.01 3.46 -13.99
N GLU A 162 -18.98 3.06 -13.26
CA GLU A 162 -17.65 2.75 -13.81
C GLU A 162 -17.71 1.54 -14.75
N MET A 163 -18.39 0.46 -14.36
CA MET A 163 -18.57 -0.76 -15.16
C MET A 163 -19.26 -0.47 -16.48
N ILE A 164 -20.40 0.25 -16.46
CA ILE A 164 -21.13 0.60 -17.68
C ILE A 164 -20.30 1.52 -18.57
N ALA A 165 -19.54 2.46 -18.00
CA ALA A 165 -18.65 3.33 -18.78
C ALA A 165 -17.58 2.51 -19.53
N VAL A 166 -16.99 1.50 -18.86
CA VAL A 166 -16.04 0.57 -19.48
C VAL A 166 -16.71 -0.26 -20.58
N ILE A 167 -17.88 -0.84 -20.31
CA ILE A 167 -18.64 -1.62 -21.31
C ILE A 167 -18.96 -0.78 -22.54
N ARG A 168 -19.43 0.47 -22.38
CA ARG A 168 -19.69 1.39 -23.50
C ARG A 168 -18.43 1.69 -24.29
N LYS A 169 -17.28 1.88 -23.62
CA LYS A 169 -16.00 2.12 -24.28
C LYS A 169 -15.60 0.94 -25.15
N TYR A 170 -15.72 -0.29 -24.65
CA TYR A 170 -15.43 -1.51 -25.40
C TYR A 170 -16.44 -1.75 -26.53
N ALA A 171 -17.74 -1.57 -26.28
CA ALA A 171 -18.78 -1.75 -27.30
C ALA A 171 -18.61 -0.81 -28.50
N LYS A 172 -18.22 0.45 -28.26
CA LYS A 172 -17.88 1.41 -29.32
C LYS A 172 -16.66 0.99 -30.14
N ALA A 173 -15.62 0.48 -29.47
CA ALA A 173 -14.38 0.09 -30.13
C ALA A 173 -14.53 -1.18 -30.99
N THR A 174 -15.34 -2.13 -30.54
CA THR A 174 -15.43 -3.46 -31.18
C THR A 174 -16.60 -3.59 -32.16
N CYS A 175 -17.78 -3.03 -31.85
CA CYS A 175 -19.00 -3.42 -32.56
C CYS A 175 -19.86 -2.26 -33.10
N GLY A 176 -19.52 -0.99 -32.83
CA GLY A 176 -20.35 0.15 -33.28
C GLY A 176 -21.79 0.17 -32.70
N VAL A 177 -22.05 -0.61 -31.64
CA VAL A 177 -23.41 -0.82 -31.09
C VAL A 177 -23.83 0.36 -30.21
N MET A 178 -25.08 0.83 -30.39
CA MET A 178 -25.73 1.78 -29.50
C MET A 178 -26.23 1.06 -28.24
N TRP A 179 -25.70 1.43 -27.08
CA TRP A 179 -26.15 0.92 -25.78
C TRP A 179 -27.48 1.59 -25.39
N ALA A 180 -28.52 0.79 -25.17
CA ALA A 180 -29.75 1.20 -24.50
C ALA A 180 -29.86 0.42 -23.19
N ALA A 181 -29.84 1.10 -22.04
CA ALA A 181 -30.40 0.49 -20.84
C ALA A 181 -31.90 0.73 -20.86
N GLU A 182 -32.68 -0.33 -20.68
CA GLU A 182 -34.07 -0.20 -20.29
C GLU A 182 -34.12 0.62 -18.99
N LYS A 183 -34.80 1.76 -19.06
CA LYS A 183 -35.20 2.52 -17.87
C LYS A 183 -36.46 1.84 -17.35
N GLU A 184 -36.31 1.04 -16.31
CA GLU A 184 -37.38 0.73 -15.36
C GLU A 184 -36.97 1.21 -13.96
#